data_AF-A0A3N0ZBI8-F1
#
_entry.id   AF-A0A3N0ZBI8-F1
#
_cell.length_a   1.000
_cell.length_b   1.000
_cell.length_c   1.000
_cell.angle_alpha   90.00
_cell.angle_beta   90.00
_cell.angle_gamma   90.00
#
_symmetry.space_group_name_H-M   'P 1'
#
loop_
_entity.id
_entity.type
_entity.pdbx_description
1 polymer ?
#
loop_
_entity_poly.entity_id
_entity_poly.type
_entity_poly.pdbx_seq_one_letter_code
_entity_poly.pdbx_strand_id
1 'polypeptide(L)'
;MKKIYFVLLLTIFLGFVAGNKASGQGVCQNCPQQYPFCYTLTIPESVCPSLEPNTVTFCYNIEYCPNRIDIFVLELEIRLECYNDFWEWFLNWIGNNIASLCGYKPCDEPLPMEIYYTVPICGRVEWYGSHRKLVYRYGQGDCDKRCVSKMLWCINGNQNYWFVVSKTVIGTGDCPEINYMDLFSTDPASQYYQWGIDCTRIIGVNCEME
;
A
#
# COMPACT_ATOMS: atom_id res chain seq x y z
N MET A 1 -23.90 -3.80 -46.86
CA MET A 1 -23.98 -3.34 -45.46
C MET A 1 -23.73 -4.46 -44.42
N LYS A 2 -22.85 -5.43 -44.68
CA LYS A 2 -22.48 -6.50 -43.70
C LYS A 2 -21.08 -6.34 -43.09
N LYS A 3 -20.25 -5.44 -43.65
CA LYS A 3 -18.84 -5.28 -43.26
C LYS A 3 -18.64 -4.39 -42.02
N ILE A 4 -19.59 -3.52 -41.69
CA ILE A 4 -19.48 -2.58 -40.56
C ILE A 4 -19.70 -3.31 -39.22
N TYR A 5 -20.62 -4.27 -39.15
CA TYR A 5 -20.91 -5.03 -37.93
C TYR A 5 -19.73 -5.90 -37.48
N PHE A 6 -18.92 -6.39 -38.41
CA PHE A 6 -17.76 -7.23 -38.09
C PHE A 6 -16.63 -6.43 -37.43
N VAL A 7 -16.44 -5.17 -37.82
CA VAL A 7 -15.44 -4.27 -37.22
C VAL A 7 -15.85 -3.89 -35.79
N LEU A 8 -17.14 -3.64 -35.57
CA LEU A 8 -17.69 -3.24 -34.27
C LEU A 8 -17.63 -4.38 -33.23
N LEU A 9 -17.83 -5.64 -33.66
CA LEU A 9 -17.64 -6.81 -32.81
C LEU A 9 -16.16 -7.05 -32.46
N LEU A 10 -15.25 -6.80 -33.41
CA LEU A 10 -13.81 -7.00 -33.20
C LEU A 10 -13.21 -5.95 -32.23
N THR A 11 -13.71 -4.71 -32.27
CA THR A 11 -13.30 -3.67 -31.31
C THR A 11 -13.86 -3.91 -29.90
N ILE A 12 -15.02 -4.55 -29.76
CA ILE A 12 -15.55 -4.95 -28.45
C ILE A 12 -14.74 -6.13 -27.89
N PHE A 13 -14.45 -7.16 -28.68
CA PHE A 13 -13.63 -8.29 -28.19
C PHE A 13 -12.18 -7.90 -27.88
N LEU A 14 -11.57 -6.98 -28.63
CA LEU A 14 -10.23 -6.47 -28.31
C LEU A 14 -10.22 -5.42 -27.18
N GLY A 15 -11.33 -4.69 -27.00
CA GLY A 15 -11.48 -3.70 -25.93
C GLY A 15 -11.75 -4.30 -24.55
N PHE A 16 -12.17 -5.56 -24.46
CA PHE A 16 -12.49 -6.24 -23.20
C PHE A 16 -11.49 -7.35 -22.80
N VAL A 17 -10.48 -7.67 -23.62
CA VAL A 17 -9.42 -8.65 -23.28
C VAL A 17 -8.09 -7.97 -22.94
N ALA A 18 -7.96 -6.68 -23.20
CA ALA A 18 -6.96 -5.85 -22.54
C ALA A 18 -7.47 -5.54 -21.13
N GLY A 19 -7.09 -6.38 -20.15
CA GLY A 19 -7.26 -6.02 -18.74
C GLY A 19 -6.80 -4.59 -18.53
N ASN A 20 -7.57 -3.79 -17.78
CA ASN A 20 -7.34 -2.37 -17.51
C ASN A 20 -5.90 -2.14 -17.00
N LYS A 21 -4.95 -2.05 -17.93
CA LYS A 21 -3.57 -1.66 -17.71
C LYS A 21 -3.50 -0.19 -18.05
N ALA A 22 -3.82 0.64 -17.06
CA ALA A 22 -3.44 2.03 -17.11
C ALA A 22 -1.91 2.09 -17.29
N SER A 23 -1.47 2.78 -18.34
CA SER A 23 -0.07 3.03 -18.68
C SER A 23 0.69 3.59 -17.46
N GLY A 24 1.72 2.88 -16.98
CA GLY A 24 2.54 3.27 -15.81
C GLY A 24 2.99 2.11 -14.89
N GLN A 25 2.51 0.89 -15.14
CA GLN A 25 2.64 -0.28 -14.25
C GLN A 25 3.96 -1.07 -14.37
N GLY A 26 5.12 -0.41 -14.21
CA GLY A 26 6.39 -1.13 -14.05
C GLY A 26 6.47 -1.89 -12.71
N VAL A 27 6.03 -1.25 -11.62
CA VAL A 27 6.10 -1.76 -10.23
C VAL A 27 4.87 -2.61 -9.85
N CYS A 28 3.75 -2.42 -10.55
CA CYS A 28 2.48 -3.11 -10.30
C CYS A 28 2.41 -4.56 -10.83
N GLN A 29 3.52 -5.14 -11.31
CA GLN A 29 3.56 -6.53 -11.77
C GLN A 29 3.68 -7.55 -10.63
N ASN A 30 3.99 -7.09 -9.41
CA ASN A 30 4.37 -7.94 -8.28
C ASN A 30 3.28 -8.06 -7.21
N CYS A 31 2.03 -7.73 -7.53
CA CYS A 31 0.95 -7.93 -6.58
C CYS A 31 0.69 -9.43 -6.36
N PRO A 32 0.54 -9.88 -5.10
CA PRO A 32 0.12 -11.25 -4.82
C PRO A 32 -1.23 -11.54 -5.49
N GLN A 33 -1.45 -12.78 -5.92
CA GLN A 33 -2.66 -13.17 -6.65
C GLN A 33 -3.96 -12.79 -5.91
N GLN A 34 -3.96 -12.84 -4.58
CA GLN A 34 -5.10 -12.44 -3.76
C GLN A 34 -5.42 -10.92 -3.76
N TYR A 35 -4.52 -10.07 -4.29
CA TYR A 35 -4.66 -8.61 -4.40
C TYR A 35 -4.41 -8.16 -5.85
N PRO A 36 -5.32 -8.44 -6.80
CA PRO A 36 -5.02 -8.33 -8.23
C PRO A 36 -4.87 -6.90 -8.76
N PHE A 37 -5.32 -5.89 -8.00
CA PHE A 37 -5.22 -4.49 -8.39
C PHE A 37 -4.05 -3.80 -7.69
N CYS A 38 -3.52 -2.74 -8.28
CA CYS A 38 -2.38 -1.99 -7.77
C CYS A 38 -2.62 -0.49 -7.89
N TYR A 39 -2.14 0.28 -6.91
CA TYR A 39 -2.15 1.73 -6.93
C TYR A 39 -0.86 2.27 -6.30
N THR A 40 -0.28 3.28 -6.95
CA THR A 40 0.85 4.04 -6.39
C THR A 40 0.35 5.44 -6.06
N LEU A 41 0.41 5.79 -4.79
CA LEU A 41 0.06 7.10 -4.28
C LEU A 41 1.33 7.90 -4.04
N THR A 42 1.39 9.11 -4.61
CA THR A 42 2.42 10.09 -4.25
C THR A 42 2.06 10.74 -2.92
N ILE A 43 2.97 10.70 -1.96
CA ILE A 43 2.80 11.34 -0.66
C ILE A 43 2.93 12.86 -0.85
N PRO A 44 1.93 13.67 -0.43
CA PRO A 44 1.95 15.11 -0.61
C PRO A 44 3.13 15.78 0.10
N GLU A 45 3.64 16.89 -0.47
CA GLU A 45 4.69 17.69 0.17
C GLU A 45 4.30 18.23 1.56
N SER A 46 3.00 18.42 1.81
CA SER A 46 2.48 18.83 3.12
C SER A 46 2.66 17.76 4.21
N VAL A 47 2.88 16.50 3.81
CA VAL A 47 3.12 15.36 4.71
C VAL A 47 4.60 15.06 4.79
N CYS A 48 5.28 15.05 3.64
CA CYS A 48 6.72 14.80 3.59
C CYS A 48 7.42 15.72 2.58
N PRO A 49 7.96 16.87 3.03
CA PRO A 49 8.66 17.80 2.15
C PRO A 49 9.89 17.16 1.49
N SER A 50 9.92 17.17 0.16
CA SER A 50 11.01 16.56 -0.61
C SER A 50 11.06 17.11 -2.03
N LEU A 51 12.27 17.19 -2.59
CA LEU A 51 12.47 17.51 -4.01
C LEU A 51 12.18 16.31 -4.92
N GLU A 52 12.24 15.11 -4.35
CA GLU A 52 11.88 13.87 -5.03
C GLU A 52 10.56 13.31 -4.51
N PRO A 53 9.76 12.66 -5.37
CA PRO A 53 8.50 12.07 -4.94
C PRO A 53 8.76 10.95 -3.93
N ASN A 54 8.02 11.04 -2.81
CA ASN A 54 7.82 9.95 -1.88
C ASN A 54 6.54 9.21 -2.31
N THR A 55 6.53 7.89 -2.25
CA THR A 55 5.45 7.07 -2.80
C THR A 55 5.11 5.92 -1.87
N VAL A 56 3.84 5.53 -1.86
CA VAL A 56 3.40 4.24 -1.35
C VAL A 56 2.72 3.47 -2.47
N THR A 57 3.17 2.25 -2.73
CA THR A 57 2.52 1.31 -3.63
C THR A 57 1.81 0.26 -2.82
N PHE A 58 0.53 0.05 -3.11
CA PHE A 58 -0.28 -0.98 -2.47
C PHE A 58 -1.09 -1.74 -3.51
N CYS A 59 -1.29 -3.02 -3.22
CA CYS A 59 -2.18 -3.90 -3.95
C CYS A 59 -3.52 -3.97 -3.23
N TYR A 60 -4.60 -4.24 -3.95
CA TYR A 60 -5.92 -4.34 -3.34
C TYR A 60 -6.84 -5.33 -4.06
N ASN A 61 -7.88 -5.78 -3.36
CA ASN A 61 -8.91 -6.66 -3.87
C ASN A 61 -10.30 -6.04 -3.64
N ILE A 62 -11.07 -5.91 -4.72
CA ILE A 62 -12.42 -5.30 -4.75
C ILE A 62 -13.55 -6.32 -4.95
N GLU A 63 -13.25 -7.63 -4.89
CA GLU A 63 -14.22 -8.71 -5.13
C GLU A 63 -15.50 -8.58 -4.30
N TYR A 64 -15.38 -8.05 -3.08
CA TYR A 64 -16.48 -7.91 -2.12
C TYR A 64 -17.01 -6.48 -1.97
N CYS A 65 -16.64 -5.58 -2.87
CA CYS A 65 -17.14 -4.21 -2.85
C CYS A 65 -18.65 -4.14 -3.10
N PRO A 66 -19.39 -3.23 -2.42
CA PRO A 66 -18.92 -2.18 -1.52
C PRO A 66 -18.85 -2.58 -0.04
N ASN A 67 -18.96 -3.88 0.29
CA ASN A 67 -19.03 -4.32 1.68
C ASN A 67 -17.66 -4.64 2.28
N ARG A 68 -16.66 -4.95 1.44
CA ARG A 68 -15.30 -5.21 1.89
C ARG A 68 -14.26 -4.90 0.82
N ILE A 69 -13.11 -4.42 1.27
CA ILE A 69 -11.91 -4.25 0.47
C ILE A 69 -10.70 -4.69 1.29
N ASP A 70 -9.81 -5.42 0.65
CA ASP A 70 -8.54 -5.82 1.24
C ASP A 70 -7.41 -5.03 0.58
N ILE A 71 -6.55 -4.39 1.37
CA ILE A 71 -5.42 -3.57 0.94
C ILE A 71 -4.13 -4.18 1.49
N PHE A 72 -3.10 -4.25 0.66
CA PHE A 72 -1.80 -4.80 0.98
C PHE A 72 -0.70 -3.82 0.57
N VAL A 73 -0.01 -3.23 1.53
CA VAL A 73 1.13 -2.33 1.25
C VAL A 73 2.29 -3.15 0.71
N LEU A 74 2.67 -2.85 -0.53
CA LEU A 74 3.73 -3.53 -1.25
C LEU A 74 5.08 -2.87 -0.98
N GLU A 75 5.09 -1.53 -1.09
CA GLU A 75 6.30 -0.73 -1.09
C GLU A 75 6.02 0.66 -0.52
N LEU A 76 6.96 1.17 0.27
CA LEU A 76 6.97 2.55 0.77
C LEU A 76 8.34 3.14 0.47
N GLU A 77 8.37 4.20 -0.31
CA GLU A 77 9.55 5.01 -0.54
C GLU A 77 9.38 6.38 0.11
N ILE A 78 10.12 6.67 1.17
CA ILE A 78 9.93 7.88 1.97
C ILE A 78 11.25 8.39 2.55
N ARG A 79 11.32 9.70 2.85
CA ARG A 79 12.39 10.23 3.69
C ARG A 79 12.24 9.73 5.13
N LEU A 80 13.37 9.41 5.75
CA LEU A 80 13.44 8.85 7.10
C LEU A 80 12.62 9.67 8.12
N GLU A 81 12.78 10.99 8.12
CA GLU A 81 12.09 11.90 9.04
C GLU A 81 10.56 11.91 8.95
N CYS A 82 9.97 11.50 7.82
CA CYS A 82 8.53 11.53 7.61
C CYS A 82 7.84 10.21 7.95
N TYR A 83 8.61 9.19 8.34
CA TYR A 83 8.12 7.82 8.43
C TYR A 83 6.99 7.64 9.46
N ASN A 84 7.10 8.29 10.63
CA ASN A 84 6.07 8.18 11.67
C ASN A 84 4.77 8.85 11.23
N ASP A 85 4.85 10.06 10.68
CA ASP A 85 3.69 10.83 10.22
C ASP A 85 2.98 10.17 9.03
N PHE A 86 3.72 9.39 8.23
CA PHE A 86 3.18 8.68 7.08
C PHE A 86 2.09 7.69 7.46
N TRP A 87 2.26 6.89 8.52
CA TRP A 87 1.27 5.85 8.83
C TRP A 87 -0.07 6.43 9.27
N GLU A 88 -0.04 7.49 10.07
CA GLU A 88 -1.25 8.22 10.46
C GLU A 88 -1.90 8.87 9.23
N TRP A 89 -1.11 9.58 8.41
CA TRP A 89 -1.61 10.18 7.18
C TRP A 89 -2.22 9.15 6.23
N PHE A 90 -1.56 8.02 6.03
CA PHE A 90 -2.00 7.02 5.07
C PHE A 90 -3.27 6.29 5.55
N LEU A 91 -3.39 6.03 6.85
CA LEU A 91 -4.63 5.53 7.44
C LEU A 91 -5.80 6.51 7.23
N ASN A 92 -5.56 7.81 7.49
CA ASN A 92 -6.52 8.87 7.23
C ASN A 92 -6.86 8.98 5.73
N TRP A 93 -5.87 8.82 4.85
CA TRP A 93 -6.07 8.83 3.40
C TRP A 93 -6.99 7.68 2.97
N ILE A 94 -6.76 6.46 3.48
CA ILE A 94 -7.62 5.30 3.23
C ILE A 94 -9.05 5.63 3.67
N GLY A 95 -9.25 6.06 4.91
CA GLY A 95 -10.58 6.41 5.42
C GLY A 95 -11.30 7.51 4.64
N ASN A 96 -10.56 8.42 4.00
CA ASN A 96 -11.15 9.50 3.21
C ASN A 96 -11.35 9.19 1.73
N ASN A 97 -10.63 8.20 1.19
CA ASN A 97 -10.58 7.95 -0.25
C ASN A 97 -11.05 6.53 -0.63
N ILE A 98 -11.38 5.66 0.33
CA ILE A 98 -11.76 4.27 0.05
C ILE A 98 -12.94 4.15 -0.92
N ALA A 99 -13.87 5.10 -0.88
CA ALA A 99 -15.02 5.13 -1.78
C ALA A 99 -14.62 5.21 -3.27
N SER A 100 -13.46 5.81 -3.57
CA SER A 100 -12.92 5.85 -4.94
C SER A 100 -12.44 4.49 -5.44
N LEU A 101 -12.11 3.57 -4.52
CA LEU A 101 -11.62 2.23 -4.83
C LEU A 101 -12.73 1.17 -4.76
N CYS A 102 -13.65 1.29 -3.79
CA CYS A 102 -14.62 0.24 -3.45
C CYS A 102 -16.09 0.70 -3.52
N GLY A 103 -16.35 1.93 -3.94
CA GLY A 103 -17.70 2.49 -3.95
C GLY A 103 -18.19 2.92 -2.57
N TYR A 104 -19.43 3.40 -2.50
CA TYR A 104 -20.00 4.00 -1.30
C TYR A 104 -20.72 2.96 -0.45
N LYS A 105 -20.66 3.15 0.88
CA LYS A 105 -21.38 2.34 1.86
C LYS A 105 -22.09 3.24 2.87
N PRO A 106 -23.41 3.42 2.75
CA PRO A 106 -24.17 4.27 3.66
C PRO A 106 -24.13 3.76 5.11
N CYS A 107 -24.07 4.68 6.08
CA CYS A 107 -24.06 4.30 7.51
C CYS A 107 -25.41 3.75 8.00
N ASP A 108 -26.51 4.00 7.29
CA ASP A 108 -27.86 3.49 7.58
C ASP A 108 -28.13 2.10 6.98
N GLU A 109 -27.19 1.55 6.20
CA GLU A 109 -27.25 0.19 5.65
C GLU A 109 -26.24 -0.74 6.35
N PRO A 110 -26.53 -1.24 7.56
CA PRO A 110 -25.63 -2.16 8.25
C PRO A 110 -25.44 -3.47 7.45
N LEU A 111 -24.27 -4.10 7.50
CA LEU A 111 -23.08 -3.72 8.28
C LEU A 111 -22.21 -2.69 7.54
N PRO A 112 -21.42 -1.84 8.24
CA PRO A 112 -20.43 -0.96 7.61
C PRO A 112 -19.43 -1.73 6.73
N MET A 113 -18.75 -1.05 5.82
CA MET A 113 -17.71 -1.65 4.99
C MET A 113 -16.55 -2.11 5.87
N GLU A 114 -16.06 -3.32 5.62
CA GLU A 114 -14.84 -3.82 6.24
C GLU A 114 -13.62 -3.50 5.37
N ILE A 115 -12.65 -2.78 5.93
CA ILE A 115 -11.36 -2.53 5.27
C ILE A 115 -10.31 -3.37 5.99
N TYR A 116 -9.71 -4.33 5.29
CA TYR A 116 -8.57 -5.09 5.80
C TYR A 116 -7.29 -4.49 5.25
N TYR A 117 -6.66 -3.65 6.05
CA TYR A 117 -5.43 -2.95 5.70
C TYR A 117 -4.21 -3.72 6.22
N THR A 118 -3.37 -4.20 5.31
CA THR A 118 -2.24 -5.09 5.63
C THR A 118 -0.91 -4.39 5.36
N VAL A 119 -0.05 -4.33 6.38
CA VAL A 119 1.31 -3.78 6.30
C VAL A 119 2.35 -4.86 6.60
N PRO A 120 3.50 -4.87 5.89
CA PRO A 120 4.58 -5.80 6.19
C PRO A 120 5.23 -5.43 7.53
N ILE A 121 5.34 -6.39 8.45
CA ILE A 121 6.18 -6.27 9.65
C ILE A 121 7.62 -6.64 9.27
N CYS A 122 7.78 -7.66 8.43
CA CYS A 122 9.06 -8.10 7.91
C CYS A 122 9.17 -7.75 6.42
N GLY A 123 10.37 -7.38 5.98
CA GLY A 123 10.60 -7.08 4.58
C GLY A 123 12.06 -6.74 4.26
N ARG A 124 12.27 -6.18 3.08
CA ARG A 124 13.54 -5.60 2.67
C ARG A 124 13.55 -4.12 2.98
N VAL A 125 14.61 -3.66 3.62
CA VAL A 125 14.85 -2.24 3.94
C VAL A 125 16.05 -1.77 3.13
N GLU A 126 15.92 -0.68 2.38
CA GLU A 126 16.99 -0.09 1.59
C GLU A 126 17.16 1.38 1.94
N TRP A 127 18.41 1.82 2.02
CA TRP A 127 18.76 3.22 2.24
C TRP A 127 19.53 3.78 1.04
N TYR A 128 19.15 4.98 0.62
CA TYR A 128 19.82 5.74 -0.43
C TYR A 128 20.21 7.12 0.11
N GLY A 129 21.47 7.24 0.53
CA GLY A 129 22.03 8.43 1.17
C GLY A 129 22.05 9.67 0.27
N SER A 130 22.11 9.49 -1.06
CA SER A 130 22.08 10.59 -2.04
C SER A 130 20.81 11.44 -1.93
N HIS A 131 19.68 10.79 -1.62
CA HIS A 131 18.35 11.41 -1.60
C HIS A 131 17.71 11.34 -0.20
N ARG A 132 18.46 10.89 0.81
CA ARG A 132 17.96 10.60 2.17
C ARG A 132 16.71 9.71 2.17
N LYS A 133 16.70 8.73 1.28
CA LYS A 133 15.49 7.97 0.94
C LYS A 133 15.56 6.57 1.51
N LEU A 134 14.48 6.19 2.18
CA LEU A 134 14.27 4.90 2.80
C LEU A 134 13.20 4.16 2.01
N VAL A 135 13.52 2.94 1.60
CA VAL A 135 12.61 2.09 0.82
C VAL A 135 12.33 0.83 1.61
N TYR A 136 11.05 0.59 1.84
CA TYR A 136 10.54 -0.63 2.46
C TYR A 136 9.79 -1.44 1.42
N ARG A 137 10.17 -2.71 1.25
CA ARG A 137 9.46 -3.65 0.37
C ARG A 137 9.01 -4.84 1.19
N TYR A 138 7.81 -5.34 0.90
CA TYR A 138 7.29 -6.53 1.57
C TYR A 138 8.21 -7.76 1.41
N GLY A 139 8.28 -8.59 2.44
CA GLY A 139 8.94 -9.89 2.39
C GLY A 139 8.05 -10.98 1.78
N GLN A 140 8.67 -12.00 1.17
CA GLN A 140 7.99 -13.22 0.69
C GLN A 140 8.55 -14.46 1.38
N GLY A 141 7.79 -15.57 1.34
CA GLY A 141 8.23 -16.87 1.85
C GLY A 141 8.48 -16.84 3.36
N ASP A 142 9.67 -17.25 3.79
CA ASP A 142 10.10 -17.27 5.19
C ASP A 142 10.17 -15.87 5.83
N CYS A 143 10.01 -14.82 5.02
CA CYS A 143 9.91 -13.44 5.48
C CYS A 143 8.48 -12.89 5.57
N ASP A 144 7.46 -13.73 5.37
CA ASP A 144 6.08 -13.27 5.39
C ASP A 144 5.56 -13.16 6.83
N LYS A 145 5.70 -11.96 7.41
CA LYS A 145 5.01 -11.55 8.64
C LYS A 145 4.42 -10.16 8.45
N ARG A 146 3.14 -10.02 8.76
CA ARG A 146 2.33 -8.84 8.42
C ARG A 146 1.41 -8.46 9.56
N CYS A 147 1.08 -7.19 9.64
CA CYS A 147 0.00 -6.71 10.49
C CYS A 147 -1.24 -6.45 9.64
N VAL A 148 -2.37 -7.02 10.00
CA VAL A 148 -3.68 -6.72 9.42
C VAL A 148 -4.45 -5.87 10.40
N SER A 149 -4.79 -4.65 10.00
CA SER A 149 -5.74 -3.80 10.69
C SER A 149 -7.11 -3.94 10.04
N LYS A 150 -8.12 -4.30 10.83
CA LYS A 150 -9.52 -4.26 10.40
C LYS A 150 -10.08 -2.89 10.78
N MET A 151 -10.57 -2.16 9.79
CA MET A 151 -11.32 -0.93 9.98
C MET A 151 -12.76 -1.13 9.56
N LEU A 152 -13.67 -0.44 10.23
CA LEU A 152 -15.03 -0.25 9.75
C LEU A 152 -15.15 1.12 9.14
N TRP A 153 -15.86 1.22 8.02
CA TRP A 153 -16.06 2.46 7.29
C TRP A 153 -17.49 2.60 6.78
N CYS A 154 -18.04 3.81 6.86
CA CYS A 154 -19.28 4.17 6.18
C CYS A 154 -19.32 5.67 5.87
N ILE A 155 -20.26 6.07 5.01
CA ILE A 155 -20.51 7.47 4.67
C ILE A 155 -21.92 7.89 5.10
N ASN A 156 -22.05 9.09 5.65
CA ASN A 156 -23.33 9.75 5.90
C ASN A 156 -23.29 11.16 5.31
N GLY A 157 -24.06 11.40 4.25
CA GLY A 157 -23.93 12.60 3.43
C GLY A 157 -22.54 12.69 2.81
N ASN A 158 -21.78 13.74 3.17
CA ASN A 158 -20.41 13.97 2.71
C ASN A 158 -19.35 13.65 3.79
N GLN A 159 -19.76 13.05 4.91
CA GLN A 159 -18.87 12.74 6.02
C GLN A 159 -18.52 11.26 6.04
N ASN A 160 -17.22 10.97 6.01
CA ASN A 160 -16.69 9.62 6.15
C ASN A 160 -16.50 9.31 7.64
N TYR A 161 -16.99 8.16 8.08
CA TYR A 161 -16.81 7.65 9.43
C TYR A 161 -16.00 6.37 9.36
N TRP A 162 -14.93 6.29 10.13
CA TRP A 162 -14.15 5.08 10.23
C TRP A 162 -13.44 4.97 11.57
N PHE A 163 -13.13 3.74 11.94
CA PHE A 163 -12.36 3.41 13.14
C PHE A 163 -11.70 2.04 12.99
N VAL A 164 -10.56 1.87 13.64
CA VAL A 164 -9.85 0.59 13.73
C VAL A 164 -10.51 -0.27 14.79
N VAL A 165 -10.91 -1.50 14.43
CA VAL A 165 -11.59 -2.45 15.31
C VAL A 165 -10.62 -3.45 15.92
N SER A 166 -9.64 -3.89 15.13
CA SER A 166 -8.66 -4.87 15.57
C SER A 166 -7.39 -4.76 14.76
N LYS A 167 -6.27 -5.12 15.38
CA LYS A 167 -5.00 -5.42 14.71
C LYS A 167 -4.62 -6.86 14.99
N THR A 168 -4.10 -7.55 13.99
CA THR A 168 -3.72 -8.96 14.11
C THR A 168 -2.45 -9.23 13.32
N VAL A 169 -1.48 -9.86 13.97
CA VAL A 169 -0.27 -10.35 13.29
C VAL A 169 -0.63 -11.64 12.54
N ILE A 170 -0.30 -11.69 11.26
CA ILE A 170 -0.44 -12.87 10.41
C ILE A 170 0.90 -13.20 9.74
N GLY A 171 0.94 -14.36 9.09
CA GLY A 171 2.16 -14.87 8.47
C GLY A 171 3.00 -15.66 9.46
N THR A 172 3.91 -16.47 8.92
CA THR A 172 4.72 -17.42 9.70
C THR A 172 6.21 -17.08 9.63
N GLY A 173 6.57 -16.00 8.93
CA GLY A 173 7.95 -15.60 8.77
C GLY A 173 8.57 -15.07 10.07
N ASP A 174 9.87 -15.25 10.17
CA ASP A 174 10.70 -14.70 11.23
C ASP A 174 11.55 -13.57 10.65
N CYS A 175 11.38 -12.35 11.16
CA CYS A 175 12.34 -11.28 10.89
C CYS A 175 13.22 -11.03 12.10
N PRO A 176 14.55 -11.16 11.95
CA PRO A 176 15.49 -10.60 12.91
C PRO A 176 15.24 -9.10 13.11
N GLU A 177 15.38 -8.66 14.35
CA GLU A 177 15.34 -7.26 14.74
C GLU A 177 16.76 -6.67 14.59
N ILE A 178 17.06 -6.20 13.38
CA ILE A 178 18.32 -5.52 13.10
C ILE A 178 18.08 -4.02 13.32
N ASN A 179 18.76 -3.44 14.31
CA ASN A 179 18.73 -1.99 14.48
C ASN A 179 19.59 -1.32 13.40
N TYR A 180 18.96 -0.95 12.29
CA TYR A 180 19.62 -0.26 11.17
C TYR A 180 19.56 1.28 11.28
N MET A 181 19.05 1.83 12.39
CA MET A 181 18.98 3.28 12.59
C MET A 181 20.36 3.94 12.62
N ASP A 182 21.36 3.20 13.13
CA ASP A 182 22.75 3.66 13.20
C ASP A 182 23.50 3.52 11.86
N LEU A 183 22.86 2.92 10.86
CA LEU A 183 23.42 2.71 9.52
C LEU A 183 23.03 3.84 8.57
N PHE A 184 22.35 4.90 8.98
CA PHE A 184 22.02 5.98 8.06
C PHE A 184 23.19 6.93 7.86
N SER A 185 23.64 7.08 6.61
CA SER A 185 24.68 8.05 6.26
C SER A 185 24.36 8.76 4.95
N THR A 186 24.62 10.06 4.92
CA THR A 186 24.58 10.90 3.71
C THR A 186 25.98 11.26 3.21
N ASP A 187 27.03 10.74 3.84
CA ASP A 187 28.41 10.93 3.40
C ASP A 187 28.72 9.94 2.27
N PRO A 188 29.03 10.41 1.04
CA PRO A 188 29.37 9.52 -0.08
C PRO A 188 30.59 8.63 0.16
N ALA A 189 31.46 8.95 1.14
CA ALA A 189 32.61 8.13 1.50
C ALA A 189 32.28 7.02 2.52
N SER A 190 31.09 7.06 3.14
CA SER A 190 30.67 6.07 4.13
C SER A 190 30.26 4.76 3.46
N GLN A 191 30.66 3.62 4.06
CA GLN A 191 30.14 2.30 3.67
C GLN A 191 28.61 2.18 3.84
N TYR A 192 28.02 3.10 4.62
CA TYR A 192 26.60 3.18 4.88
C TYR A 192 25.87 4.22 4.03
N TYR A 193 26.54 4.78 3.02
CA TYR A 193 25.91 5.71 2.07
C TYR A 193 24.73 5.06 1.32
N GLN A 194 24.83 3.77 1.01
CA GLN A 194 23.76 2.99 0.40
C GLN A 194 23.84 1.53 0.87
N TRP A 195 22.72 0.96 1.27
CA TRP A 195 22.66 -0.43 1.73
C TRP A 195 21.26 -1.02 1.60
N GLY A 196 21.17 -2.35 1.70
CA GLY A 196 19.92 -3.10 1.74
C GLY A 196 20.03 -4.25 2.73
N ILE A 197 18.99 -4.46 3.53
CA ILE A 197 18.86 -5.57 4.47
C ILE A 197 17.63 -6.37 4.06
N ASP A 198 17.86 -7.61 3.64
CA ASP A 198 16.78 -8.55 3.33
C ASP A 198 16.27 -9.19 4.62
N CYS A 199 14.96 -9.37 4.66
CA CYS A 199 14.23 -9.97 5.76
C CYS A 199 14.57 -9.46 7.17
N THR A 200 14.31 -8.19 7.39
CA THR A 200 14.40 -7.57 8.72
C THR A 200 13.05 -6.98 9.13
N ARG A 201 12.90 -6.76 10.44
CA ARG A 201 11.74 -6.03 10.97
C ARG A 201 11.77 -4.60 10.45
N ILE A 202 10.66 -4.13 9.91
CA ILE A 202 10.45 -2.73 9.56
C ILE A 202 10.14 -1.96 10.86
N ILE A 203 11.10 -1.16 11.30
CA ILE A 203 11.00 -0.31 12.49
C ILE A 203 9.80 0.63 12.36
N GLY A 204 8.98 0.69 13.42
CA GLY A 204 7.81 1.56 13.55
C GLY A 204 6.51 1.05 12.92
N VAL A 205 6.52 -0.14 12.30
CA VAL A 205 5.27 -0.90 12.09
C VAL A 205 4.85 -1.52 13.43
N ASN A 206 3.81 -0.94 14.05
CA ASN A 206 3.22 -1.46 15.29
C ASN A 206 1.88 -2.18 15.01
N CYS A 207 1.77 -3.43 15.46
CA CYS A 207 0.55 -4.24 15.36
C CYS A 207 -0.24 -4.34 16.67
N GLU A 208 0.09 -3.52 17.66
CA GLU A 208 -0.63 -3.41 18.91
C GLU A 208 -1.75 -2.35 18.81
N MET A 209 -2.87 -2.61 19.48
CA MET A 209 -3.91 -1.61 19.70
C MET A 209 -3.39 -0.63 20.75
N GLU A 210 -3.38 0.66 20.42
CA GLU A 210 -3.06 1.74 21.37
C GLU A 210 -4.23 1.98 22.34
#